data_AF-A0A655JPA7-F1
#
_entry.id   AF-A0A655JPA7-F1
#
_cell.length_a   1.000
_cell.length_b   1.000
_cell.length_c   1.000
_cell.angle_alpha   90.00
_cell.angle_beta   90.00
_cell.angle_gamma   90.00
#
_symmetry.space_group_name_H-M   'P 1'
#
loop_
_entity.id
_entity.type
_entity.pdbx_description
1 polymer ?
#
loop_
_entity_poly.entity_id
_entity_poly.type
_entity_poly.pdbx_seq_one_letter_code
_entity_poly.pdbx_strand_id
1 'polypeptide(L)'
;MHHFGLFAAVGAAMAALTTVLVSPSVLRWSRNRMAFLAALFFLLALCWATTNGWWYVSSYGVPFNSAMPKIDGITVSTIFFALFAIAAGYAAWLHFAPRGAGEGRLIRALTTAPVPIVAGFMAAVFVASMVAGIVRQYPTYSNGWSNVRAFVGGCGLADDVLVEPDTNAGFMKPLDGDSGSWGPLGPLGGVNPVGFTPNGVPEHTVAEAIVMKPNQPGTDYDWDAPTKLTSPGINGSTVPLPYGLDPARVPLAGTYTTGAQQQSTLVSAWYLLPKPDDGHPLVVVTAAGKIAGNSVLHGYTPGQTVVLEYAMPGPGALVPAGRMVPDDLYGEQPKAWRNLRFARAKMPADAVAVRVVAEDLSLTPEDWIAVTPPRVPDLRSLQEYVGSTQPVLLDWAVGLAFPCQQPMLHANGIAEIPKFRITPDYSAKKLDTDTWEDGTNGGLLGITDLLLRAHVMATYLSRDWARDWGSLRKFDTLVDAPPAQLELGTATRSGLWSPGKIRIGP
;
A
#
# COMPACT_ATOMS: atom_id res chain seq x y z
N MET A 1 -21.67 -6.49 -5.51
CA MET A 1 -22.21 -6.94 -6.82
C MET A 1 -21.15 -6.67 -7.89
N HIS A 2 -20.48 -7.70 -8.43
CA HIS A 2 -19.31 -7.52 -9.31
C HIS A 2 -19.58 -7.63 -10.83
N HIS A 3 -20.75 -8.13 -11.27
CA HIS A 3 -20.99 -8.46 -12.69
C HIS A 3 -22.05 -7.59 -13.40
N PHE A 4 -22.24 -6.33 -12.97
CA PHE A 4 -23.20 -5.41 -13.63
C PHE A 4 -22.86 -5.09 -15.09
N GLY A 5 -21.62 -5.32 -15.53
CA GLY A 5 -21.19 -5.11 -16.92
C GLY A 5 -22.01 -5.88 -17.95
N LEU A 6 -22.60 -7.02 -17.58
CA LEU A 6 -23.52 -7.79 -18.44
C LEU A 6 -24.70 -6.92 -18.94
N PHE A 7 -25.15 -5.98 -18.12
CA PHE A 7 -26.28 -5.12 -18.41
C PHE A 7 -25.89 -3.78 -19.03
N ALA A 8 -24.64 -3.54 -19.41
CA ALA A 8 -24.23 -2.24 -19.94
C ALA A 8 -25.03 -1.85 -21.20
N ALA A 9 -25.10 -2.73 -22.19
CA ALA A 9 -25.81 -2.47 -23.45
C ALA A 9 -27.34 -2.52 -23.28
N VAL A 10 -27.86 -3.59 -22.67
CA VAL A 10 -29.31 -3.77 -22.48
C VAL A 10 -29.86 -2.73 -21.50
N GLY A 11 -29.10 -2.39 -20.46
CA GLY A 11 -29.42 -1.32 -19.51
C GLY A 11 -29.45 0.06 -20.16
N ALA A 12 -28.56 0.35 -21.12
CA ALA A 12 -28.64 1.58 -21.92
C ALA A 12 -29.91 1.65 -22.76
N ALA A 13 -30.29 0.54 -23.43
CA ALA A 13 -31.56 0.47 -24.17
C ALA A 13 -32.78 0.64 -23.24
N MET A 14 -32.74 0.02 -22.05
CA MET A 14 -33.77 0.18 -21.02
C MET A 14 -33.85 1.61 -20.49
N ALA A 15 -32.71 2.28 -20.28
CA ALA A 15 -32.66 3.67 -19.87
C ALA A 15 -33.23 4.61 -20.95
N ALA A 16 -32.94 4.34 -22.23
CA ALA A 16 -33.51 5.08 -23.36
C ALA A 16 -35.05 4.93 -23.40
N LEU A 17 -35.56 3.70 -23.30
CA LEU A 17 -36.99 3.42 -23.22
C LEU A 17 -37.63 4.12 -22.02
N THR A 18 -37.01 4.00 -20.84
CA THR A 18 -37.48 4.63 -19.60
C THR A 18 -37.57 6.14 -19.76
N THR A 19 -36.56 6.79 -20.37
CA THR A 19 -36.54 8.23 -20.62
C THR A 19 -37.74 8.69 -21.44
N VAL A 20 -38.11 7.93 -22.48
CA VAL A 20 -39.30 8.21 -23.30
C VAL A 20 -40.58 8.03 -22.49
N LEU A 21 -40.69 6.93 -21.73
CA LEU A 21 -41.89 6.60 -20.94
C LEU A 21 -42.14 7.60 -19.81
N VAL A 22 -41.10 8.19 -19.22
CA VAL A 22 -41.24 9.19 -18.15
C VAL A 22 -41.35 10.63 -18.66
N SER A 23 -41.28 10.83 -19.98
CA SER A 23 -41.34 12.15 -20.59
C SER A 23 -42.70 12.83 -20.38
N PRO A 24 -42.77 14.17 -20.45
CA PRO A 24 -44.03 14.92 -20.35
C PRO A 24 -45.08 14.53 -21.39
N SER A 25 -44.65 13.99 -22.54
CA SER A 25 -45.53 13.53 -23.62
C SER A 25 -46.34 12.28 -23.24
N VAL A 26 -45.77 11.42 -22.39
CA VAL A 26 -46.39 10.17 -21.91
C VAL A 26 -46.93 10.35 -20.49
N LEU A 27 -46.07 10.73 -19.54
CA LEU A 27 -46.45 11.06 -18.16
C LEU A 27 -46.88 12.53 -18.04
N ARG A 28 -48.13 12.80 -18.42
CA ARG A 28 -48.68 14.16 -18.41
C ARG A 28 -48.72 14.79 -17.01
N TRP A 29 -49.07 14.01 -15.97
CA TRP A 29 -49.20 14.55 -14.61
C TRP A 29 -47.84 14.81 -13.96
N SER A 30 -47.55 16.08 -13.68
CA SER A 30 -46.34 16.56 -12.97
C SER A 30 -46.02 15.78 -11.69
N ARG A 31 -47.04 15.36 -10.93
CA ARG A 31 -46.90 14.52 -9.72
C ARG A 31 -46.08 13.26 -9.96
N ASN A 32 -46.40 12.50 -11.02
CA ASN A 32 -45.72 11.23 -11.32
C ASN A 32 -44.28 11.47 -11.77
N ARG A 33 -44.06 12.53 -12.56
CA ARG A 33 -42.71 12.95 -12.99
C ARG A 33 -41.84 13.37 -11.80
N MET A 34 -42.40 14.12 -10.85
CA MET A 34 -41.70 14.50 -9.62
C MET A 34 -41.45 13.32 -8.69
N ALA A 35 -42.38 12.36 -8.60
CA ALA A 35 -42.15 11.12 -7.86
C ALA A 35 -40.99 10.30 -8.47
N PHE A 36 -40.92 10.23 -9.80
CA PHE A 36 -39.79 9.58 -10.49
C PHE A 36 -38.46 10.32 -10.23
N LEU A 37 -38.47 11.66 -10.27
CA LEU A 37 -37.28 12.46 -9.92
C LEU A 37 -36.85 12.25 -8.46
N ALA A 38 -37.80 12.16 -7.53
CA ALA A 38 -37.51 11.82 -6.14
C ALA A 38 -36.84 10.45 -6.03
N ALA A 39 -37.35 9.44 -6.74
CA ALA A 39 -36.72 8.11 -6.78
C ALA A 39 -35.28 8.17 -7.31
N LEU A 40 -34.99 8.98 -8.33
CA LEU A 40 -33.63 9.17 -8.84
C LEU A 40 -32.71 9.86 -7.82
N PHE A 41 -33.19 10.87 -7.08
CA PHE A 41 -32.40 11.49 -6.01
C PHE A 41 -32.13 10.53 -4.86
N PHE A 42 -33.11 9.68 -4.51
CA PHE A 42 -32.91 8.63 -3.52
C PHE A 42 -31.85 7.61 -3.98
N LEU A 43 -31.92 7.17 -5.25
CA LEU A 43 -30.90 6.29 -5.83
C LEU A 43 -29.51 6.94 -5.82
N LEU A 44 -29.41 8.23 -6.18
CA LEU A 44 -28.15 8.97 -6.07
C LEU A 44 -27.65 9.06 -4.63
N ALA A 45 -28.52 9.30 -3.66
CA ALA A 45 -28.13 9.31 -2.26
C ALA A 45 -27.49 7.97 -1.84
N LEU A 46 -28.06 6.84 -2.30
CA LEU A 46 -27.48 5.50 -2.07
C LEU A 46 -26.16 5.30 -2.81
N CYS A 47 -26.06 5.71 -4.08
CA CYS A 47 -24.83 5.59 -4.86
C CYS A 47 -23.66 6.38 -4.27
N TRP A 48 -23.94 7.49 -3.57
CA TRP A 48 -22.95 8.37 -2.96
C TRP A 48 -22.72 8.09 -1.46
N ALA A 49 -23.35 7.05 -0.89
CA ALA A 49 -23.24 6.67 0.52
C ALA A 49 -22.00 5.81 0.83
N THR A 50 -21.04 5.74 -0.08
CA THR A 50 -19.81 4.95 0.04
C THR A 50 -18.60 5.71 -0.50
N THR A 51 -17.42 5.14 -0.34
CA THR A 51 -16.15 5.67 -0.85
C THR A 51 -16.13 5.68 -2.38
N ASN A 52 -15.40 6.63 -2.98
CA ASN A 52 -15.03 6.60 -4.40
C ASN A 52 -13.81 5.68 -4.60
N GLY A 53 -13.97 4.43 -4.19
CA GLY A 53 -12.93 3.41 -4.20
C GLY A 53 -12.82 2.75 -5.56
N TRP A 54 -11.58 2.57 -6.02
CA TRP A 54 -11.25 1.83 -7.23
C TRP A 54 -10.27 0.72 -6.87
N TRP A 55 -10.18 -0.30 -7.72
CA TRP A 55 -9.37 -1.47 -7.40
C TRP A 55 -7.87 -1.16 -7.48
N TYR A 56 -7.13 -1.52 -6.44
CA TYR A 56 -5.67 -1.49 -6.36
C TYR A 56 -5.08 -0.17 -6.90
N VAL A 57 -4.23 -0.23 -7.93
CA VAL A 57 -3.55 0.92 -8.55
C VAL A 57 -4.49 1.95 -9.18
N SER A 58 -5.73 1.57 -9.49
CA SER A 58 -6.72 2.51 -10.06
C SER A 58 -7.22 3.53 -9.04
N SER A 59 -6.99 3.29 -7.75
CA SER A 59 -7.35 4.23 -6.68
C SER A 59 -6.33 5.36 -6.49
N TYR A 60 -5.19 5.34 -7.19
CA TYR A 60 -4.09 6.23 -6.90
C TYR A 60 -4.41 7.67 -7.29
N GLY A 61 -4.33 8.58 -6.31
CA GLY A 61 -4.64 10.00 -6.47
C GLY A 61 -6.14 10.34 -6.59
N VAL A 62 -7.01 9.33 -6.66
CA VAL A 62 -8.46 9.52 -6.80
C VAL A 62 -9.03 10.23 -5.56
N PRO A 63 -9.84 11.29 -5.73
CA PRO A 63 -10.50 11.96 -4.60
C PRO A 63 -11.43 11.00 -3.84
N PHE A 64 -11.41 11.08 -2.51
CA PHE A 64 -12.31 10.31 -1.64
C PHE A 64 -12.17 8.78 -1.78
N ASN A 65 -10.95 8.28 -1.96
CA ASN A 65 -10.68 6.84 -2.08
C ASN A 65 -10.92 6.04 -0.78
N SER A 66 -10.68 6.66 0.39
CA SER A 66 -10.81 6.05 1.72
C SER A 66 -11.91 6.68 2.59
N ALA A 67 -12.63 7.68 2.06
CA ALA A 67 -13.69 8.38 2.78
C ALA A 67 -14.90 8.64 1.87
N MET A 68 -16.08 8.81 2.46
CA MET A 68 -17.25 9.26 1.71
C MET A 68 -17.02 10.65 1.10
N PRO A 69 -17.47 10.90 -0.14
CA PRO A 69 -17.42 12.24 -0.74
C PRO A 69 -18.14 13.28 0.11
N LYS A 70 -17.46 14.39 0.39
CA LYS A 70 -17.96 15.51 1.22
C LYS A 70 -17.67 16.86 0.58
N ILE A 71 -18.58 17.81 0.79
CA ILE A 71 -18.42 19.22 0.43
C ILE A 71 -18.66 20.01 1.72
N ASP A 72 -17.64 20.75 2.16
CA ASP A 72 -17.71 21.57 3.38
C ASP A 72 -18.23 20.80 4.62
N GLY A 73 -17.72 19.58 4.82
CA GLY A 73 -18.11 18.70 5.93
C GLY A 73 -19.40 17.91 5.73
N ILE A 74 -20.28 18.29 4.80
CA ILE A 74 -21.54 17.60 4.51
C ILE A 74 -21.32 16.53 3.43
N THR A 75 -21.81 15.30 3.66
CA THR A 75 -21.67 14.24 2.63
C THR A 75 -22.54 14.53 1.41
N VAL A 76 -22.05 14.18 0.22
CA VAL A 76 -22.82 14.32 -1.02
C VAL A 76 -24.08 13.46 -0.98
N SER A 77 -24.02 12.30 -0.31
CA SER A 77 -25.20 11.46 -0.02
C SER A 77 -26.27 12.22 0.75
N THR A 78 -25.91 12.96 1.81
CA THR A 78 -26.84 13.80 2.58
C THR A 78 -27.49 14.88 1.71
N ILE A 79 -26.73 15.51 0.82
CA ILE A 79 -27.25 16.52 -0.11
C ILE A 79 -28.32 15.89 -1.03
N PHE A 80 -28.03 14.74 -1.65
CA PHE A 80 -29.00 14.04 -2.47
C PHE A 80 -30.22 13.54 -1.68
N PHE A 81 -30.03 13.13 -0.43
CA PHE A 81 -31.14 12.73 0.44
C PHE A 81 -32.06 13.91 0.78
N ALA A 82 -31.50 15.11 1.02
CA ALA A 82 -32.28 16.32 1.19
C ALA A 82 -33.06 16.69 -0.10
N LEU A 83 -32.41 16.59 -1.27
CA LEU A 83 -33.09 16.79 -2.57
C LEU A 83 -34.21 15.78 -2.80
N PHE A 84 -34.02 14.52 -2.40
CA PHE A 84 -35.07 13.51 -2.38
C PHE A 84 -36.26 13.94 -1.51
N ALA A 85 -36.01 14.35 -0.26
CA ALA A 85 -37.07 14.77 0.66
C ALA A 85 -37.86 15.97 0.11
N ILE A 86 -37.18 16.95 -0.49
CA ILE A 86 -37.82 18.10 -1.14
C ILE A 86 -38.67 17.64 -2.33
N ALA A 87 -38.13 16.80 -3.22
CA ALA A 87 -38.84 16.32 -4.39
C ALA A 87 -40.05 15.45 -4.03
N ALA A 88 -39.91 14.58 -3.03
CA ALA A 88 -40.98 13.73 -2.51
C ALA A 88 -42.08 14.56 -1.83
N GLY A 89 -41.70 15.54 -0.98
CA GLY A 89 -42.64 16.48 -0.38
C GLY A 89 -43.39 17.29 -1.43
N TYR A 90 -42.70 17.75 -2.47
CA TYR A 90 -43.33 18.45 -3.59
C TYR A 90 -44.28 17.55 -4.40
N ALA A 91 -43.89 16.29 -4.65
CA ALA A 91 -44.77 15.30 -5.28
C ALA A 91 -46.02 15.01 -4.43
N ALA A 92 -45.87 14.94 -3.11
CA ALA A 92 -47.00 14.78 -2.18
C ALA A 92 -47.92 16.01 -2.19
N TRP A 93 -47.38 17.23 -2.22
CA TRP A 93 -48.19 18.43 -2.39
C TRP A 93 -48.94 18.45 -3.73
N LEU A 94 -48.26 18.09 -4.83
CA LEU A 94 -48.88 17.95 -6.16
C LEU A 94 -49.97 16.87 -6.23
N HIS A 95 -49.99 15.92 -5.29
CA HIS A 95 -51.05 14.93 -5.17
C HIS A 95 -52.38 15.59 -4.78
N PHE A 96 -52.33 16.61 -3.92
CA PHE A 96 -53.51 17.33 -3.42
C PHE A 96 -53.80 18.62 -4.20
N ALA A 97 -52.83 19.12 -4.98
CA ALA A 97 -53.00 20.31 -5.82
C ALA A 97 -53.83 20.06 -7.10
N PRO A 98 -54.39 21.10 -7.73
CA PRO A 98 -55.10 20.98 -9.01
C PRO A 98 -54.24 20.36 -10.12
N ARG A 99 -54.86 19.62 -11.06
CA ARG A 99 -54.19 18.84 -12.12
C ARG A 99 -53.37 19.64 -13.17
N GLY A 100 -53.22 20.96 -13.02
CA GLY A 100 -52.31 21.80 -13.80
C GLY A 100 -51.16 22.42 -13.00
N ALA A 101 -51.09 22.14 -11.69
CA ALA A 101 -50.01 22.62 -10.84
C ALA A 101 -48.68 21.92 -11.19
N GLY A 102 -47.56 22.65 -11.05
CA GLY A 102 -46.22 22.11 -11.30
C GLY A 102 -45.82 22.01 -12.77
N GLU A 103 -46.49 22.70 -13.69
CA GLU A 103 -46.09 22.83 -15.11
C GLU A 103 -45.16 24.03 -15.38
N GLY A 104 -44.52 24.57 -14.34
CA GLY A 104 -43.56 25.68 -14.48
C GLY A 104 -42.33 25.29 -15.30
N ARG A 105 -41.67 26.29 -15.90
CA ARG A 105 -40.49 26.11 -16.78
C ARG A 105 -39.38 25.27 -16.11
N LEU A 106 -39.11 25.51 -14.83
CA LEU A 106 -38.09 24.80 -14.06
C LEU A 106 -38.42 23.32 -13.88
N ILE A 107 -39.64 22.99 -13.45
CA ILE A 107 -40.07 21.60 -13.20
C ILE A 107 -40.11 20.81 -14.51
N ARG A 108 -40.59 21.45 -15.58
CA ARG A 108 -40.58 20.83 -16.91
C ARG A 108 -39.14 20.56 -17.36
N ALA A 109 -38.21 21.50 -17.18
CA ALA A 109 -36.80 21.27 -17.50
C ALA A 109 -36.20 20.11 -16.70
N LEU A 110 -36.42 20.07 -15.38
CA LEU A 110 -35.89 19.02 -14.50
C LEU A 110 -36.48 17.62 -14.79
N THR A 111 -37.70 17.54 -15.30
CA THR A 111 -38.42 16.27 -15.51
C THR A 111 -38.49 15.81 -16.96
N THR A 112 -37.96 16.57 -17.93
CA THR A 112 -38.04 16.19 -19.35
C THR A 112 -37.13 15.00 -19.68
N ALA A 113 -35.91 14.99 -19.14
CA ALA A 113 -34.95 13.92 -19.38
C ALA A 113 -34.07 13.68 -18.14
N PRO A 114 -34.66 13.25 -17.00
CA PRO A 114 -33.91 13.13 -15.75
C PRO A 114 -32.90 11.97 -15.78
N VAL A 115 -33.18 10.87 -16.52
CA VAL A 115 -32.28 9.71 -16.61
C VAL A 115 -30.95 10.06 -17.30
N PRO A 116 -30.93 10.67 -18.51
CA PRO A 116 -29.66 11.08 -19.14
C PRO A 116 -28.88 12.11 -18.33
N ILE A 117 -29.54 13.02 -17.63
CA ILE A 117 -28.86 14.01 -16.77
C ILE A 117 -28.13 13.31 -15.62
N VAL A 118 -28.80 12.39 -14.91
CA VAL A 118 -28.20 11.62 -13.82
C VAL A 118 -27.07 10.72 -14.32
N ALA A 119 -27.28 10.00 -15.43
CA ALA A 119 -26.25 9.16 -16.02
C ALA A 119 -25.04 9.96 -16.51
N GLY A 120 -25.27 11.08 -17.19
CA GLY A 120 -24.22 12.00 -17.64
C GLY A 120 -23.45 12.63 -16.48
N PHE A 121 -24.13 13.01 -15.40
CA PHE A 121 -23.50 13.49 -14.18
C PHE A 121 -22.57 12.44 -13.57
N MET A 122 -23.04 11.20 -13.40
CA MET A 122 -22.21 10.10 -12.86
C MET A 122 -21.00 9.81 -13.76
N ALA A 123 -21.20 9.76 -15.08
CA ALA A 123 -20.11 9.55 -16.04
C ALA A 123 -19.06 10.68 -15.97
N ALA A 124 -19.51 11.94 -15.93
CA ALA A 124 -18.61 13.08 -15.79
C ALA A 124 -17.83 13.05 -14.48
N VAL A 125 -18.47 12.67 -13.37
CA VAL A 125 -17.80 12.49 -12.07
C VAL A 125 -16.75 11.39 -12.13
N PHE A 126 -17.03 10.24 -12.73
CA PHE A 126 -16.05 9.15 -12.86
C PHE A 126 -14.84 9.57 -13.71
N VAL A 127 -15.07 10.23 -14.84
CA VAL A 127 -13.99 10.75 -15.69
C VAL A 127 -13.18 11.82 -14.95
N ALA A 128 -13.84 12.79 -14.32
CA ALA A 128 -13.17 13.86 -13.57
C ALA A 128 -12.36 13.29 -12.39
N SER A 129 -12.88 12.28 -11.71
CA SER A 129 -12.20 11.56 -10.63
C SER A 129 -10.91 10.90 -11.11
N MET A 130 -10.95 10.18 -12.23
CA MET A 130 -9.78 9.53 -12.82
C MET A 130 -8.75 10.54 -13.33
N VAL A 131 -9.20 11.60 -14.02
CA VAL A 131 -8.34 12.68 -14.50
C VAL A 131 -7.66 13.39 -13.33
N ALA A 132 -8.38 13.67 -12.24
CA ALA A 132 -7.81 14.23 -11.03
C ALA A 132 -6.72 13.30 -10.43
N GLY A 133 -6.94 11.98 -10.43
CA GLY A 133 -5.94 11.00 -10.02
C GLY A 133 -4.67 11.06 -10.88
N ILE A 134 -4.83 11.06 -12.21
CA ILE A 134 -3.70 11.16 -13.17
C ILE A 134 -2.89 12.43 -12.94
N VAL A 135 -3.57 13.58 -12.82
CA VAL A 135 -2.90 14.89 -12.65
C VAL A 135 -2.19 14.99 -11.30
N ARG A 136 -2.83 14.53 -10.21
CA ARG A 136 -2.24 14.58 -8.86
C ARG A 136 -1.04 13.66 -8.70
N GLN A 137 -1.03 12.53 -9.41
CA GLN A 137 0.05 11.54 -9.33
C GLN A 137 1.24 11.88 -10.22
N TYR A 138 1.11 12.79 -11.19
CA TYR A 138 2.25 13.14 -12.03
C TYR A 138 3.39 13.75 -11.19
N PRO A 139 4.65 13.27 -11.32
CA PRO A 139 5.17 12.40 -12.38
C PRO A 139 5.30 10.90 -12.04
N THR A 140 4.78 10.42 -10.91
CA THR A 140 4.80 8.99 -10.55
C THR A 140 3.68 8.20 -11.26
N TYR A 141 3.49 6.94 -10.84
CA TYR A 141 2.54 6.02 -11.44
C TYR A 141 1.10 6.52 -11.36
N SER A 142 0.43 6.52 -12.51
CA SER A 142 -1.02 6.45 -12.63
C SER A 142 -1.37 5.58 -13.83
N ASN A 143 -2.56 4.96 -13.85
CA ASN A 143 -2.98 4.14 -14.99
C ASN A 143 -2.93 4.93 -16.31
N GLY A 144 -3.34 6.20 -16.29
CA GLY A 144 -3.30 7.07 -17.48
C GLY A 144 -1.88 7.36 -17.94
N TRP A 145 -0.98 7.69 -17.02
CA TRP A 145 0.42 7.97 -17.35
C TRP A 145 1.16 6.73 -17.84
N SER A 146 0.96 5.58 -17.18
CA SER A 146 1.49 4.27 -17.58
C SER A 146 1.09 3.92 -19.02
N ASN A 147 -0.19 4.05 -19.37
CA ASN A 147 -0.67 3.79 -20.72
C ASN A 147 -0.05 4.71 -21.78
N VAL A 148 0.23 5.97 -21.43
CA VAL A 148 0.93 6.89 -22.33
C VAL A 148 2.40 6.51 -22.49
N ARG A 149 3.09 6.16 -21.39
CA ARG A 149 4.50 5.70 -21.44
C ARG A 149 4.67 4.37 -22.17
N ALA A 150 3.64 3.52 -22.21
CA ALA A 150 3.68 2.25 -22.94
C ALA A 150 4.02 2.45 -24.43
N PHE A 151 3.62 3.57 -25.06
CA PHE A 151 3.96 3.87 -26.47
C PHE A 151 5.45 4.10 -26.72
N VAL A 152 6.24 4.37 -25.67
CA VAL A 152 7.70 4.57 -25.74
C VAL A 152 8.47 3.49 -24.98
N GLY A 153 7.84 2.36 -24.67
CA GLY A 153 8.47 1.20 -24.03
C GLY A 153 8.42 1.17 -22.51
N GLY A 154 7.52 1.93 -21.87
CA GLY A 154 7.33 1.88 -20.42
C GLY A 154 6.78 0.53 -19.93
N CYS A 155 7.21 0.10 -18.75
CA CYS A 155 6.89 -1.19 -18.11
C CYS A 155 5.90 -1.06 -16.95
N GLY A 156 5.02 -0.06 -17.02
CA GLY A 156 3.97 0.15 -16.03
C GLY A 156 4.53 0.57 -14.67
N LEU A 157 4.10 -0.13 -13.62
CA LEU A 157 4.49 0.18 -12.24
C LEU A 157 5.95 -0.19 -11.95
N ALA A 158 6.54 -1.11 -12.74
CA ALA A 158 7.94 -1.51 -12.60
C ALA A 158 8.95 -0.36 -12.81
N ASP A 159 8.56 0.66 -13.57
CA ASP A 159 9.40 1.85 -13.82
C ASP A 159 9.44 2.81 -12.61
N ASP A 160 8.37 2.82 -11.80
CA ASP A 160 8.21 3.78 -10.69
C ASP A 160 8.43 3.14 -9.31
N VAL A 161 8.40 1.82 -9.21
CA VAL A 161 8.79 1.10 -8.00
C VAL A 161 10.31 1.05 -7.92
N LEU A 162 10.85 1.55 -6.83
CA LEU A 162 12.27 1.55 -6.49
C LEU A 162 12.55 0.41 -5.51
N VAL A 163 13.56 -0.39 -5.81
CA VAL A 163 14.05 -1.50 -5.00
C VAL A 163 15.42 -1.13 -4.48
N GLU A 164 15.72 -1.49 -3.24
CA GLU A 164 17.05 -1.43 -2.66
C GLU A 164 17.72 -2.82 -2.80
N PRO A 165 18.67 -3.02 -3.75
CA PRO A 165 19.25 -4.34 -3.99
C PRO A 165 20.08 -4.89 -2.83
N ASP A 166 20.81 -4.02 -2.12
CA ASP A 166 21.51 -4.32 -0.87
C ASP A 166 21.15 -3.30 0.20
N THR A 167 20.29 -3.70 1.14
CA THR A 167 19.82 -2.87 2.27
C THR A 167 20.95 -2.47 3.24
N ASN A 168 22.13 -3.08 3.12
CA ASN A 168 23.29 -2.75 3.94
C ASN A 168 24.16 -1.64 3.34
N ALA A 169 23.89 -1.24 2.10
CA ALA A 169 24.54 -0.10 1.48
C ALA A 169 23.94 1.22 2.02
N GLY A 170 24.71 2.30 1.94
CA GLY A 170 24.18 3.64 2.20
C GLY A 170 23.99 4.05 3.67
N PHE A 171 24.31 3.18 4.64
CA PHE A 171 24.35 3.59 6.05
C PHE A 171 25.31 4.77 6.25
N MET A 172 24.80 5.83 6.88
CA MET A 172 25.56 7.05 7.04
C MET A 172 26.60 6.90 8.15
N LYS A 173 27.74 7.58 7.98
CA LYS A 173 28.80 7.58 8.99
C LYS A 173 28.44 8.55 10.12
N PRO A 174 28.54 8.14 11.40
CA PRO A 174 28.43 9.08 12.50
C PRO A 174 29.60 10.06 12.46
N LEU A 175 29.39 11.29 12.91
CA LEU A 175 30.45 12.30 13.01
C LEU A 175 31.37 11.99 14.19
N ASP A 176 32.68 12.09 13.94
CA ASP A 176 33.73 11.69 14.89
C ASP A 176 33.77 12.56 16.16
N GLY A 177 33.17 13.75 16.12
CA GLY A 177 33.22 14.74 17.22
C GLY A 177 32.65 14.25 18.55
N ASP A 178 31.77 13.25 18.53
CA ASP A 178 31.14 12.67 19.72
C ASP A 178 31.64 11.25 20.07
N SER A 179 32.58 10.69 19.28
CA SER A 179 32.91 9.26 19.27
C SER A 179 33.46 8.67 20.59
N GLY A 180 33.93 9.50 21.51
CA GLY A 180 34.37 9.09 22.86
C GLY A 180 33.32 9.28 23.97
N SER A 181 32.13 9.78 23.65
CA SER A 181 31.08 10.13 24.63
C SER A 181 29.87 9.20 24.60
N TRP A 182 29.83 8.25 23.68
CA TRP A 182 28.68 7.37 23.49
C TRP A 182 28.67 6.22 24.50
N GLY A 183 27.47 5.84 24.94
CA GLY A 183 27.25 4.69 25.81
C GLY A 183 27.32 3.32 25.09
N PRO A 184 26.87 2.24 25.74
CA PRO A 184 26.92 0.87 25.20
C PRO A 184 26.15 0.65 23.89
N LEU A 185 25.20 1.53 23.57
CA LEU A 185 24.46 1.52 22.31
C LEU A 185 25.22 2.16 21.13
N GLY A 186 26.43 2.68 21.38
CA GLY A 186 27.26 3.34 20.39
C GLY A 186 26.60 4.59 19.79
N PRO A 187 26.94 4.97 18.54
CA PRO A 187 26.44 6.20 17.90
C PRO A 187 24.92 6.21 17.72
N LEU A 188 24.26 5.05 17.69
CA LEU A 188 22.80 4.98 17.63
C LEU A 188 22.17 5.49 18.93
N GLY A 189 22.72 5.15 20.10
CA GLY A 189 22.23 5.62 21.38
C GLY A 189 22.66 7.04 21.77
N GLY A 190 23.73 7.55 21.14
CA GLY A 190 24.30 8.85 21.48
C GLY A 190 24.84 8.89 22.92
N VAL A 191 24.73 10.06 23.56
CA VAL A 191 25.39 10.33 24.85
C VAL A 191 24.66 9.70 26.03
N ASN A 192 23.33 9.91 26.15
CA ASN A 192 22.54 9.50 27.32
C ASN A 192 21.20 8.86 26.91
N PRO A 193 21.20 7.68 26.28
CA PRO A 193 19.96 6.96 26.00
C PRO A 193 19.32 6.47 27.31
N VAL A 194 18.01 6.64 27.45
CA VAL A 194 17.21 6.17 28.59
C VAL A 194 16.23 5.09 28.12
N GLY A 195 16.25 3.93 28.76
CA GLY A 195 15.28 2.84 28.50
C GLY A 195 15.44 2.05 27.20
N PHE A 196 16.33 2.48 26.29
CA PHE A 196 16.69 1.73 25.10
C PHE A 196 17.73 0.63 25.40
N THR A 197 17.57 -0.55 24.79
CA THR A 197 18.50 -1.67 24.90
C THR A 197 18.76 -2.34 23.53
N PRO A 198 19.87 -3.08 23.35
CA PRO A 198 20.16 -3.79 22.11
C PRO A 198 19.16 -4.92 21.79
N ASN A 199 18.38 -5.38 22.76
CA ASN A 199 17.44 -6.51 22.62
C ASN A 199 16.00 -6.10 22.95
N GLY A 200 15.70 -4.79 22.97
CA GLY A 200 14.40 -4.25 23.35
C GLY A 200 13.35 -4.36 22.23
N VAL A 201 13.18 -5.57 21.69
CA VAL A 201 12.22 -5.92 20.64
C VAL A 201 11.53 -7.23 21.03
N PRO A 202 10.20 -7.35 20.93
CA PRO A 202 9.52 -8.61 21.16
C PRO A 202 10.01 -9.71 20.22
N GLU A 203 10.01 -10.94 20.72
CA GLU A 203 10.22 -12.12 19.88
C GLU A 203 9.16 -12.20 18.77
N HIS A 204 9.51 -12.79 17.63
CA HIS A 204 8.65 -12.89 16.44
C HIS A 204 8.20 -11.53 15.83
N THR A 205 8.97 -10.47 16.05
CA THR A 205 8.83 -9.23 15.24
C THR A 205 9.48 -9.46 13.88
N VAL A 206 8.67 -9.65 12.84
CA VAL A 206 9.11 -9.89 11.45
C VAL A 206 8.92 -8.65 10.57
N ALA A 207 9.37 -8.70 9.32
CA ALA A 207 9.22 -7.61 8.36
C ALA A 207 7.80 -7.58 7.75
N GLU A 208 7.18 -6.40 7.75
CA GLU A 208 5.92 -6.08 7.04
C GLU A 208 4.74 -7.04 7.32
N ALA A 209 4.77 -7.78 8.43
CA ALA A 209 3.75 -8.77 8.76
C ALA A 209 3.60 -8.99 10.27
N ILE A 210 2.43 -9.52 10.65
CA ILE A 210 2.16 -10.02 12.01
C ILE A 210 2.17 -11.53 11.93
N VAL A 211 3.01 -12.17 12.74
CA VAL A 211 2.99 -13.63 12.90
C VAL A 211 1.69 -14.03 13.58
N MET A 212 0.87 -14.81 12.87
CA MET A 212 -0.43 -15.30 13.34
C MET A 212 -0.41 -16.83 13.46
N LYS A 213 -1.11 -17.36 14.47
CA LYS A 213 -1.34 -18.81 14.63
C LYS A 213 -2.85 -19.09 14.52
N PRO A 214 -3.29 -20.12 13.75
CA PRO A 214 -2.47 -21.03 12.93
C PRO A 214 -1.75 -20.32 11.78
N ASN A 215 -0.68 -20.94 11.27
CA ASN A 215 0.12 -20.37 10.17
C ASN A 215 -0.76 -20.04 8.97
N GLN A 216 -0.44 -18.92 8.32
CA GLN A 216 -1.12 -18.45 7.10
C GLN A 216 -0.32 -18.92 5.87
N PRO A 217 -0.96 -19.08 4.69
CA PRO A 217 -0.24 -19.33 3.45
C PRO A 217 0.57 -18.10 3.00
N GLY A 218 1.58 -18.31 2.15
CA GLY A 218 2.35 -17.22 1.53
C GLY A 218 3.18 -16.40 2.51
N THR A 219 3.64 -17.03 3.59
CA THR A 219 4.43 -16.42 4.67
C THR A 219 5.91 -16.37 4.35
N ASP A 220 6.60 -15.38 4.91
CA ASP A 220 8.05 -15.22 4.75
C ASP A 220 8.81 -16.20 5.67
N TYR A 221 10.04 -16.56 5.30
CA TYR A 221 10.85 -17.51 6.08
C TYR A 221 11.03 -17.07 7.55
N ASP A 222 11.04 -15.75 7.78
CA ASP A 222 11.23 -15.13 9.09
C ASP A 222 10.15 -15.52 10.13
N TRP A 223 8.99 -16.02 9.70
CA TRP A 223 7.91 -16.44 10.61
C TRP A 223 8.28 -17.66 11.46
N ASP A 224 9.01 -18.61 10.86
CA ASP A 224 9.43 -19.85 11.50
C ASP A 224 10.95 -19.89 11.77
N ALA A 225 11.67 -18.81 11.43
CA ALA A 225 13.09 -18.65 11.73
C ALA A 225 13.34 -18.51 13.25
N PRO A 226 14.56 -18.85 13.73
CA PRO A 226 14.93 -18.63 15.13
C PRO A 226 14.77 -17.17 15.55
N THR A 227 14.16 -16.94 16.73
CA THR A 227 13.91 -15.58 17.26
C THR A 227 15.15 -14.90 17.81
N LYS A 228 16.26 -15.64 17.95
CA LYS A 228 17.55 -15.15 18.43
C LYS A 228 18.69 -15.67 17.58
N LEU A 229 19.62 -14.79 17.28
CA LEU A 229 20.89 -15.11 16.63
C LEU A 229 21.79 -15.87 17.61
N THR A 230 22.59 -16.78 17.05
CA THR A 230 23.60 -17.54 17.82
C THR A 230 24.83 -16.70 18.17
N SER A 231 25.13 -15.67 17.36
CA SER A 231 26.20 -14.71 17.58
C SER A 231 25.62 -13.31 17.74
N PRO A 232 26.07 -12.53 18.75
CA PRO A 232 25.61 -11.17 18.90
C PRO A 232 26.09 -10.28 17.74
N GLY A 233 25.27 -9.31 17.37
CA GLY A 233 25.60 -8.23 16.45
C GLY A 233 26.51 -7.17 17.05
N ILE A 234 26.73 -6.09 16.32
CA ILE A 234 27.76 -5.07 16.60
C ILE A 234 27.63 -4.40 17.98
N ASN A 235 26.41 -4.27 18.52
CA ASN A 235 26.16 -3.69 19.84
C ASN A 235 25.64 -4.71 20.87
N GLY A 236 25.88 -6.00 20.64
CA GLY A 236 25.45 -7.08 21.54
C GLY A 236 24.01 -7.57 21.32
N SER A 237 23.31 -7.05 20.31
CA SER A 237 21.97 -7.51 19.96
C SER A 237 21.97 -8.97 19.47
N THR A 238 21.00 -9.76 19.88
CA THR A 238 20.73 -11.10 19.34
C THR A 238 19.45 -11.15 18.52
N VAL A 239 18.81 -10.02 18.24
CA VAL A 239 17.57 -9.97 17.46
C VAL A 239 17.89 -10.12 15.96
N PRO A 240 17.24 -11.04 15.23
CA PRO A 240 17.33 -11.08 13.77
C PRO A 240 16.80 -9.78 13.15
N LEU A 241 17.54 -9.24 12.18
CA LEU A 241 17.16 -8.00 11.50
C LEU A 241 16.39 -8.30 10.18
N PRO A 242 15.42 -7.43 9.82
CA PRO A 242 14.63 -7.57 8.59
C PRO A 242 15.45 -7.23 7.33
N TYR A 243 14.88 -7.46 6.15
CA TYR A 243 15.39 -6.99 4.86
C TYR A 243 16.84 -7.40 4.52
N GLY A 244 17.34 -8.48 5.14
CA GLY A 244 18.73 -8.92 4.98
C GLY A 244 19.76 -7.97 5.59
N LEU A 245 19.35 -7.12 6.54
CA LEU A 245 20.28 -6.29 7.29
C LEU A 245 21.25 -7.16 8.10
N ASP A 246 22.53 -6.84 8.03
CA ASP A 246 23.63 -7.58 8.64
C ASP A 246 23.82 -7.14 10.10
N PRO A 247 23.52 -7.99 11.09
CA PRO A 247 23.65 -7.66 12.51
C PRO A 247 25.10 -7.34 12.91
N ALA A 248 26.11 -7.81 12.16
CA ALA A 248 27.51 -7.50 12.43
C ALA A 248 27.90 -6.06 12.04
N ARG A 249 27.06 -5.37 11.24
CA ARG A 249 27.28 -4.00 10.78
C ARG A 249 26.24 -3.01 11.29
N VAL A 250 25.01 -3.46 11.51
CA VAL A 250 23.86 -2.61 11.82
C VAL A 250 23.46 -2.79 13.29
N PRO A 251 23.67 -1.77 14.15
CA PRO A 251 23.15 -1.81 15.51
C PRO A 251 21.63 -1.61 15.52
N LEU A 252 20.98 -2.04 16.60
CA LEU A 252 19.59 -1.69 16.88
C LEU A 252 19.44 -1.19 18.33
N ALA A 253 18.43 -0.37 18.56
CA ALA A 253 18.04 0.05 19.90
C ALA A 253 16.52 0.03 20.01
N GLY A 254 15.98 -0.61 21.04
CA GLY A 254 14.53 -0.65 21.29
C GLY A 254 14.15 -0.58 22.76
N THR A 255 12.88 -0.24 23.03
CA THR A 255 12.34 0.08 24.35
C THR A 255 11.57 -1.07 25.00
N TYR A 256 11.27 -2.15 24.27
CA TYR A 256 10.47 -3.25 24.80
C TYR A 256 11.16 -3.94 25.98
N THR A 257 10.38 -4.19 27.04
CA THR A 257 10.80 -4.93 28.22
C THR A 257 9.62 -5.71 28.80
N THR A 258 9.89 -6.88 29.37
CA THR A 258 8.90 -7.64 30.16
C THR A 258 8.85 -7.19 31.62
N GLY A 259 9.81 -6.35 32.03
CA GLY A 259 9.87 -5.79 33.38
C GLY A 259 9.03 -4.52 33.55
N ALA A 260 9.44 -3.69 34.51
CA ALA A 260 8.80 -2.39 34.73
C ALA A 260 8.97 -1.47 33.52
N GLN A 261 7.87 -0.90 33.06
CA GLN A 261 7.86 0.10 31.99
C GLN A 261 8.41 1.43 32.53
N GLN A 262 9.12 2.15 31.68
CA GLN A 262 9.59 3.50 31.95
C GLN A 262 9.55 4.32 30.67
N GLN A 263 9.47 5.64 30.80
CA GLN A 263 9.64 6.52 29.66
C GLN A 263 11.06 6.37 29.11
N SER A 264 11.16 6.23 27.80
CA SER A 264 12.42 5.97 27.11
C SER A 264 12.70 7.07 26.10
N THR A 265 13.95 7.54 26.06
CA THR A 265 14.38 8.60 25.14
C THR A 265 15.73 8.26 24.54
N LEU A 266 15.90 8.56 23.26
CA LEU A 266 17.13 8.35 22.52
C LEU A 266 17.32 9.50 21.53
N VAL A 267 18.52 10.06 21.55
CA VAL A 267 19.00 11.03 20.58
C VAL A 267 20.32 10.50 20.04
N SER A 268 20.32 10.05 18.79
CA SER A 268 21.52 9.47 18.20
C SER A 268 22.61 10.53 18.01
N ALA A 269 23.83 10.07 17.73
CA ALA A 269 24.87 10.91 17.15
C ALA A 269 24.39 11.56 15.85
N TRP A 270 25.06 12.65 15.46
CA TRP A 270 24.91 13.22 14.12
C TRP A 270 25.53 12.29 13.08
N TYR A 271 24.76 11.98 12.04
CA TYR A 271 25.20 11.24 10.87
C TYR A 271 25.40 12.19 9.70
N LEU A 272 26.53 12.07 9.00
CA LEU A 272 26.85 12.91 7.85
C LEU A 272 25.87 12.64 6.71
N LEU A 273 25.13 13.67 6.31
CA LEU A 273 24.21 13.59 5.19
C LEU A 273 24.99 13.80 3.88
N PRO A 274 24.94 12.85 2.92
CA PRO A 274 25.50 13.06 1.60
C PRO A 274 24.89 14.30 0.93
N LYS A 275 25.61 14.89 -0.03
CA LYS A 275 25.07 16.01 -0.83
C LYS A 275 23.80 15.58 -1.58
N PRO A 276 22.80 16.46 -1.74
CA PRO A 276 21.62 16.17 -2.55
C PRO A 276 21.99 15.76 -3.98
N ASP A 277 21.32 14.74 -4.48
CA ASP A 277 21.41 14.25 -5.86
C ASP A 277 20.07 13.63 -6.27
N ASP A 278 19.89 13.41 -7.58
CA ASP A 278 18.63 12.90 -8.14
C ASP A 278 18.44 11.39 -7.94
N GLY A 279 19.51 10.63 -7.67
CA GLY A 279 19.48 9.17 -7.52
C GLY A 279 19.11 8.70 -6.10
N HIS A 280 19.25 9.56 -5.10
CA HIS A 280 19.04 9.21 -3.70
C HIS A 280 17.99 10.11 -3.04
N PRO A 281 16.69 9.96 -3.32
CA PRO A 281 15.65 10.90 -2.87
C PRO A 281 15.24 10.76 -1.40
N LEU A 282 15.71 9.73 -0.69
CA LEU A 282 15.26 9.36 0.66
C LEU A 282 16.40 9.30 1.67
N VAL A 283 16.07 9.61 2.93
CA VAL A 283 16.72 9.01 4.09
C VAL A 283 15.74 7.99 4.67
N VAL A 284 16.24 6.81 5.03
CA VAL A 284 15.44 5.70 5.55
C VAL A 284 15.95 5.29 6.92
N VAL A 285 15.02 5.02 7.84
CA VAL A 285 15.29 4.39 9.13
C VAL A 285 14.46 3.13 9.21
N THR A 286 15.09 1.96 9.37
CA THR A 286 14.34 0.73 9.65
C THR A 286 13.94 0.72 11.11
N ALA A 287 12.65 0.57 11.38
CA ALA A 287 12.06 0.68 12.70
C ALA A 287 10.95 -0.35 12.92
N ALA A 288 10.61 -0.59 14.18
CA ALA A 288 9.48 -1.44 14.56
C ALA A 288 8.74 -0.84 15.76
N GLY A 289 7.52 -1.33 16.01
CA GLY A 289 6.68 -0.83 17.09
C GLY A 289 5.62 0.19 16.65
N LYS A 290 5.02 0.89 17.63
CA LYS A 290 3.90 1.83 17.44
C LYS A 290 4.42 3.25 17.26
N ILE A 291 4.55 3.69 16.02
CA ILE A 291 5.25 4.94 15.65
C ILE A 291 4.24 5.90 15.02
N ALA A 292 4.34 7.19 15.35
CA ALA A 292 3.57 8.23 14.70
C ALA A 292 4.10 8.49 13.28
N GLY A 293 3.21 8.58 12.29
CA GLY A 293 3.62 8.73 10.90
C GLY A 293 2.48 9.12 9.96
N ASN A 294 2.84 9.50 8.74
CA ASN A 294 1.89 9.84 7.68
C ASN A 294 1.79 8.70 6.66
N SER A 295 0.57 8.32 6.29
CA SER A 295 0.28 7.41 5.17
C SER A 295 -0.75 8.03 4.24
N VAL A 296 -0.79 7.56 2.99
CA VAL A 296 -1.89 7.94 2.09
C VAL A 296 -3.23 7.37 2.57
N LEU A 297 -3.22 6.14 3.10
CA LEU A 297 -4.46 5.42 3.44
C LEU A 297 -5.13 5.98 4.71
N HIS A 298 -4.33 6.27 5.74
CA HIS A 298 -4.81 6.66 7.07
C HIS A 298 -4.57 8.14 7.41
N GLY A 299 -3.86 8.89 6.56
CA GLY A 299 -3.40 10.24 6.91
C GLY A 299 -2.38 10.17 8.04
N TYR A 300 -2.56 11.00 9.08
CA TYR A 300 -1.71 10.97 10.26
C TYR A 300 -2.19 9.90 11.25
N THR A 301 -1.31 8.95 11.58
CA THR A 301 -1.55 7.96 12.63
C THR A 301 -0.80 8.37 13.91
N PRO A 302 -1.47 8.43 15.07
CA PRO A 302 -0.82 8.71 16.34
C PRO A 302 -0.03 7.48 16.85
N GLY A 303 1.11 7.74 17.50
CA GLY A 303 2.00 6.72 18.06
C GLY A 303 3.14 7.36 18.86
N GLN A 304 4.18 6.59 19.16
CA GLN A 304 5.40 7.11 19.77
C GLN A 304 6.24 7.89 18.74
N THR A 305 7.09 8.79 19.22
CA THR A 305 7.85 9.70 18.37
C THR A 305 9.09 8.98 17.83
N VAL A 306 9.22 8.88 16.51
CA VAL A 306 10.50 8.59 15.83
C VAL A 306 10.63 9.57 14.68
N VAL A 307 11.49 10.57 14.84
CA VAL A 307 11.67 11.67 13.88
C VAL A 307 13.12 11.81 13.47
N LEU A 308 13.32 12.34 12.28
CA LEU A 308 14.64 12.71 11.77
C LEU A 308 14.86 14.20 12.01
N GLU A 309 15.83 14.55 12.86
CA GLU A 309 16.26 15.93 13.06
C GLU A 309 17.43 16.24 12.13
N TYR A 310 17.35 17.34 11.39
CA TYR A 310 18.42 17.78 10.49
C TYR A 310 19.16 19.00 11.05
N ALA A 311 20.45 19.08 10.71
CA ALA A 311 21.33 20.16 11.15
C ALA A 311 21.90 20.97 9.99
N MET A 312 22.16 22.23 10.28
CA MET A 312 22.80 23.19 9.41
C MET A 312 24.25 23.40 9.85
N PRO A 313 25.16 23.77 8.92
CA PRO A 313 26.51 24.18 9.30
C PRO A 313 26.44 25.45 10.16
N GLY A 314 27.03 25.40 11.35
CA GLY A 314 27.20 26.57 12.22
C GLY A 314 28.65 27.08 12.21
N PRO A 315 28.94 28.22 12.87
CA PRO A 315 30.29 28.79 12.98
C PRO A 315 31.28 27.94 13.82
N GLY A 316 30.89 26.73 14.21
CA GLY A 316 31.72 25.77 14.93
C GLY A 316 31.02 24.40 15.01
N ALA A 317 30.00 24.31 15.87
CA ALA A 317 29.17 23.12 15.98
C ALA A 317 27.98 23.15 15.00
N LEU A 318 27.45 21.97 14.69
CA LEU A 318 26.19 21.83 13.96
C LEU A 318 25.03 22.40 14.77
N VAL A 319 24.11 23.08 14.09
CA VAL A 319 22.92 23.67 14.72
C VAL A 319 21.69 22.87 14.25
N PRO A 320 20.91 22.25 15.16
CA PRO A 320 19.63 21.64 14.81
C PRO A 320 18.69 22.71 14.22
N ALA A 321 18.08 22.41 13.07
CA ALA A 321 17.22 23.38 12.36
C ALA A 321 15.76 22.94 12.27
N GLY A 322 15.48 21.64 12.24
CA GLY A 322 14.11 21.14 12.21
C GLY A 322 14.01 19.63 12.31
N ARG A 323 12.77 19.15 12.48
CA ARG A 323 12.43 17.73 12.59
C ARG A 323 11.44 17.34 11.51
N MET A 324 11.56 16.11 11.02
CA MET A 324 10.67 15.52 10.04
C MET A 324 9.91 14.35 10.65
N VAL A 325 8.59 14.35 10.46
CA VAL A 325 7.73 13.19 10.72
C VAL A 325 7.86 12.21 9.54
N PRO A 326 7.99 10.91 9.78
CA PRO A 326 8.16 9.93 8.71
C PRO A 326 6.88 9.74 7.89
N ASP A 327 7.08 9.37 6.63
CA ASP A 327 6.07 8.68 5.84
C ASP A 327 6.15 7.17 6.21
N ASP A 328 5.09 6.63 6.82
CA ASP A 328 4.96 5.26 7.36
C ASP A 328 3.69 4.59 6.80
N LEU A 329 3.86 3.56 5.97
CA LEU A 329 2.77 2.97 5.17
C LEU A 329 1.65 2.36 6.00
N TYR A 330 2.00 1.79 7.16
CA TYR A 330 1.17 0.79 7.84
C TYR A 330 0.28 1.37 8.94
N GLY A 331 0.34 2.67 9.22
CA GLY A 331 -0.54 3.31 10.19
C GLY A 331 -0.65 2.54 11.51
N GLU A 332 -1.88 2.18 11.92
CA GLU A 332 -2.15 1.57 13.23
C GLU A 332 -1.65 0.12 13.36
N GLN A 333 -1.39 -0.62 12.26
CA GLN A 333 -0.84 -1.99 12.27
C GLN A 333 -0.11 -2.37 10.96
N PRO A 334 1.01 -3.13 11.01
CA PRO A 334 1.53 -3.86 12.17
C PRO A 334 2.73 -3.23 12.87
N LYS A 335 2.91 -3.58 14.16
CA LYS A 335 4.14 -3.33 14.97
C LYS A 335 5.34 -4.16 14.48
N ALA A 336 5.39 -4.43 13.18
CA ALA A 336 6.41 -5.17 12.48
C ALA A 336 7.60 -4.26 12.17
N TRP A 337 8.70 -4.88 11.77
CA TRP A 337 9.78 -4.17 11.10
C TRP A 337 9.30 -3.57 9.80
N ARG A 338 9.61 -2.29 9.60
CA ARG A 338 9.30 -1.53 8.40
C ARG A 338 10.28 -0.39 8.20
N ASN A 339 10.34 0.14 6.98
CA ASN A 339 11.16 1.30 6.66
C ASN A 339 10.36 2.59 6.86
N LEU A 340 10.84 3.51 7.70
CA LEU A 340 10.35 4.89 7.82
C LEU A 340 11.03 5.75 6.77
N ARG A 341 10.25 6.54 6.03
CA ARG A 341 10.75 7.30 4.87
C ARG A 341 10.79 8.79 5.18
N PHE A 342 11.93 9.42 4.90
CA PHE A 342 12.13 10.87 5.01
C PHE A 342 12.58 11.41 3.66
N ALA A 343 11.67 12.07 2.94
CA ALA A 343 11.97 12.63 1.63
C ALA A 343 12.97 13.79 1.74
N ARG A 344 14.14 13.67 1.09
CA ARG A 344 15.19 14.71 1.15
C ARG A 344 14.74 16.04 0.56
N ALA A 345 13.79 16.02 -0.38
CA ALA A 345 13.17 17.23 -0.92
C ALA A 345 12.40 18.07 0.12
N LYS A 346 12.05 17.49 1.28
CA LYS A 346 11.43 18.22 2.41
C LYS A 346 12.49 18.82 3.36
N MET A 347 13.79 18.54 3.16
CA MET A 347 14.89 19.14 3.92
C MET A 347 15.49 20.34 3.18
N PRO A 348 16.02 21.35 3.90
CA PRO A 348 16.84 22.39 3.29
C PRO A 348 18.04 21.77 2.54
N ALA A 349 18.38 22.34 1.38
CA ALA A 349 19.44 21.80 0.51
C ALA A 349 20.85 21.90 1.14
N ASP A 350 21.01 22.77 2.12
CA ASP A 350 22.23 23.03 2.89
C ASP A 350 22.26 22.30 4.23
N ALA A 351 21.30 21.40 4.50
CA ALA A 351 21.40 20.45 5.61
C ALA A 351 22.60 19.51 5.38
N VAL A 352 23.44 19.36 6.41
CA VAL A 352 24.72 18.62 6.32
C VAL A 352 24.76 17.37 7.18
N ALA A 353 23.85 17.24 8.13
CA ALA A 353 23.77 16.10 9.03
C ALA A 353 22.34 15.83 9.47
N VAL A 354 22.10 14.59 9.85
CA VAL A 354 20.82 14.14 10.42
C VAL A 354 21.05 13.28 11.65
N ARG A 355 20.07 13.23 12.55
CA ARG A 355 20.06 12.29 13.68
C ARG A 355 18.65 11.78 13.96
N VAL A 356 18.57 10.59 14.53
CA VAL A 356 17.30 10.01 14.96
C VAL A 356 16.99 10.50 16.37
N VAL A 357 15.79 11.02 16.55
CA VAL A 357 15.22 11.36 17.86
C VAL A 357 14.02 10.46 18.09
N ALA A 358 14.09 9.65 19.13
CA ALA A 358 13.07 8.66 19.47
C ALA A 358 12.60 8.83 20.93
N GLU A 359 11.29 8.88 21.13
CA GLU A 359 10.67 9.05 22.44
C GLU A 359 9.51 8.07 22.59
N ASP A 360 9.58 7.23 23.62
CA ASP A 360 8.51 6.36 24.06
C ASP A 360 8.01 6.84 25.42
N LEU A 361 6.91 7.57 25.42
CA LEU A 361 6.34 8.20 26.60
C LEU A 361 5.19 7.40 27.20
N SER A 362 4.79 6.30 26.52
CA SER A 362 3.76 5.39 27.00
C SER A 362 4.34 4.41 28.01
N LEU A 363 3.56 4.09 29.03
CA LEU A 363 3.86 3.00 29.98
C LEU A 363 3.02 1.75 29.69
N THR A 364 2.33 1.72 28.55
CA THR A 364 1.58 0.56 28.09
C THR A 364 2.57 -0.45 27.53
N PRO A 365 2.64 -1.70 28.04
CA PRO A 365 3.64 -2.68 27.57
C PRO A 365 3.62 -2.97 26.07
N GLU A 366 2.45 -2.76 25.46
CA GLU A 366 2.22 -2.92 24.03
C GLU A 366 2.76 -1.75 23.19
N ASP A 367 2.99 -0.60 23.80
CA ASP A 367 3.56 0.57 23.13
C ASP A 367 5.07 0.52 23.35
N TRP A 368 5.78 0.14 22.30
CA TRP A 368 7.24 0.10 22.25
C TRP A 368 7.70 0.59 20.88
N ILE A 369 8.98 0.97 20.78
CA ILE A 369 9.65 1.33 19.54
C ILE A 369 11.03 0.73 19.46
N ALA A 370 11.48 0.45 18.24
CA ALA A 370 12.85 0.09 17.95
C ALA A 370 13.33 0.79 16.67
N VAL A 371 14.60 1.16 16.64
CA VAL A 371 15.21 1.91 15.52
C VAL A 371 16.59 1.35 15.17
N THR A 372 16.96 1.55 13.92
CA THR A 372 18.31 1.33 13.37
C THR A 372 18.90 2.69 12.96
N PRO A 373 20.21 2.77 12.62
CA PRO A 373 20.79 4.00 12.10
C PRO A 373 20.13 4.43 10.77
N PRO A 374 20.15 5.72 10.45
CA PRO A 374 19.63 6.21 9.19
C PRO A 374 20.58 5.85 8.03
N ARG A 375 19.99 5.50 6.87
CA ARG A 375 20.72 5.25 5.62
C ARG A 375 20.13 6.03 4.46
N VAL A 376 20.96 6.31 3.46
CA VAL A 376 20.55 6.86 2.16
C VAL A 376 20.63 5.69 1.16
N PRO A 377 19.49 5.07 0.80
CA PRO A 377 19.49 3.81 0.05
C PRO A 377 19.95 4.02 -1.39
N ASP A 378 20.73 3.06 -1.93
CA ASP A 378 21.00 2.96 -3.37
C ASP A 378 19.80 2.28 -4.04
N LEU A 379 19.08 3.04 -4.86
CA LEU A 379 17.80 2.62 -5.42
C LEU A 379 17.92 2.34 -6.91
N ARG A 380 17.28 1.26 -7.35
CA ARG A 380 17.07 0.94 -8.77
C ARG A 380 15.60 0.73 -9.03
N SER A 381 15.13 1.00 -10.24
CA SER A 381 13.76 0.61 -10.59
C SER A 381 13.60 -0.91 -10.52
N LEU A 382 12.39 -1.38 -10.26
CA LEU A 382 12.07 -2.81 -10.27
C LEU A 382 12.38 -3.42 -11.64
N GLN A 383 12.10 -2.69 -12.72
CA GLN A 383 12.45 -3.12 -14.08
C GLN A 383 13.96 -3.30 -14.27
N GLU A 384 14.80 -2.39 -13.77
CA GLU A 384 16.27 -2.53 -13.86
C GLU A 384 16.81 -3.68 -13.01
N TYR A 385 16.19 -3.97 -11.87
CA TYR A 385 16.66 -5.00 -10.94
C TYR A 385 16.17 -6.41 -11.30
N VAL A 386 14.86 -6.58 -11.54
CA VAL A 386 14.24 -7.87 -11.86
C VAL A 386 14.40 -8.20 -13.35
N GLY A 387 14.24 -7.20 -14.21
CA GLY A 387 14.24 -7.37 -15.66
C GLY A 387 12.98 -8.04 -16.19
N SER A 388 13.12 -8.65 -17.37
CA SER A 388 12.03 -9.24 -18.16
C SER A 388 12.25 -10.70 -18.53
N THR A 389 13.22 -11.37 -17.92
CA THR A 389 13.61 -12.75 -18.25
C THR A 389 13.62 -13.68 -17.05
N GLN A 390 13.84 -13.14 -15.84
CA GLN A 390 13.79 -13.94 -14.61
C GLN A 390 12.33 -14.33 -14.34
N PRO A 391 12.03 -15.60 -14.06
CA PRO A 391 10.67 -16.03 -13.72
C PRO A 391 10.19 -15.37 -12.41
N VAL A 392 9.01 -14.75 -12.46
CA VAL A 392 8.37 -14.07 -11.33
C VAL A 392 7.02 -14.74 -11.02
N LEU A 393 6.75 -14.99 -9.75
CA LEU A 393 5.39 -15.26 -9.30
C LEU A 393 4.65 -13.92 -9.16
N LEU A 394 3.83 -13.58 -10.16
CA LEU A 394 2.96 -12.42 -10.12
C LEU A 394 1.63 -12.84 -9.51
N ASP A 395 1.29 -12.29 -8.33
CA ASP A 395 -0.03 -12.49 -7.77
C ASP A 395 -1.10 -11.96 -8.72
N TRP A 396 -2.29 -12.56 -8.70
CA TRP A 396 -3.34 -12.29 -9.70
C TRP A 396 -3.77 -10.81 -9.77
N ALA A 397 -3.62 -10.07 -8.68
CA ALA A 397 -4.02 -8.65 -8.59
C ALA A 397 -3.06 -7.69 -9.32
N VAL A 398 -1.80 -8.09 -9.55
CA VAL A 398 -0.74 -7.16 -9.99
C VAL A 398 -0.37 -7.29 -11.47
N GLY A 399 -0.81 -8.34 -12.16
CA GLY A 399 -0.32 -8.67 -13.51
C GLY A 399 -0.43 -7.54 -14.55
N LEU A 400 -1.50 -6.74 -14.51
CA LEU A 400 -1.67 -5.61 -15.45
C LEU A 400 -0.71 -4.44 -15.17
N ALA A 401 -0.27 -4.28 -13.92
CA ALA A 401 0.66 -3.23 -13.53
C ALA A 401 2.13 -3.59 -13.85
N PHE A 402 2.44 -4.88 -14.02
CA PHE A 402 3.77 -5.41 -14.30
C PHE A 402 3.82 -6.19 -15.63
N PRO A 403 3.52 -5.54 -16.78
CA PRO A 403 3.38 -6.22 -18.06
C PRO A 403 4.71 -6.75 -18.65
N CYS A 404 5.85 -6.25 -18.17
CA CYS A 404 7.18 -6.60 -18.70
C CYS A 404 7.86 -7.76 -17.94
N GLN A 405 7.37 -8.14 -16.77
CA GLN A 405 7.95 -9.23 -15.98
C GLN A 405 7.52 -10.58 -16.58
N GLN A 406 8.47 -11.50 -16.73
CA GLN A 406 8.18 -12.85 -17.20
C GLN A 406 7.54 -13.66 -16.07
N PRO A 407 6.27 -14.07 -16.17
CA PRO A 407 5.68 -14.93 -15.15
C PRO A 407 6.36 -16.31 -15.15
N MET A 408 6.36 -16.99 -14.01
CA MET A 408 6.75 -18.41 -13.97
C MET A 408 5.82 -19.23 -14.86
N LEU A 409 6.39 -19.89 -15.88
CA LEU A 409 5.62 -20.73 -16.78
C LEU A 409 5.56 -22.17 -16.26
N HIS A 410 4.67 -22.97 -16.85
CA HIS A 410 4.65 -24.41 -16.64
C HIS A 410 4.53 -25.14 -17.97
N ALA A 411 5.18 -26.29 -18.08
CA ALA A 411 5.13 -27.17 -19.24
C ALA A 411 5.11 -28.63 -18.79
N ASN A 412 4.28 -29.45 -19.44
CA ASN A 412 4.20 -30.89 -19.19
C ASN A 412 3.96 -31.28 -17.71
N GLY A 413 3.23 -30.45 -16.96
CA GLY A 413 2.91 -30.68 -15.54
C GLY A 413 3.98 -30.20 -14.55
N ILE A 414 5.03 -29.51 -15.00
CA ILE A 414 6.11 -28.98 -14.15
C ILE A 414 6.22 -27.47 -14.35
N ALA A 415 6.35 -26.73 -13.25
CA ALA A 415 6.50 -25.28 -13.24
C ALA A 415 7.98 -24.86 -13.16
N GLU A 416 8.30 -23.69 -13.70
CA GLU A 416 9.56 -23.00 -13.46
C GLU A 416 9.67 -22.55 -12.00
N ILE A 417 10.89 -22.47 -11.47
CA ILE A 417 11.12 -21.97 -10.11
C ILE A 417 11.23 -20.44 -10.16
N PRO A 418 10.30 -19.68 -9.55
CA PRO A 418 10.36 -18.22 -9.54
C PRO A 418 11.55 -17.73 -8.71
N LYS A 419 12.14 -16.60 -9.13
CA LYS A 419 13.19 -15.88 -8.39
C LYS A 419 12.65 -14.76 -7.52
N PHE A 420 11.49 -14.24 -7.90
CA PHE A 420 10.80 -13.18 -7.19
C PHE A 420 9.31 -13.45 -7.09
N ARG A 421 8.67 -12.83 -6.10
CA ARG A 421 7.21 -12.70 -6.02
C ARG A 421 6.83 -11.23 -5.93
N ILE A 422 5.88 -10.80 -6.75
CA ILE A 422 5.29 -9.46 -6.68
C ILE A 422 3.85 -9.60 -6.19
N THR A 423 3.53 -8.88 -5.12
CA THR A 423 2.25 -8.98 -4.40
C THR A 423 1.59 -7.60 -4.32
N PRO A 424 0.25 -7.51 -4.18
CA PRO A 424 -0.43 -6.24 -3.97
C PRO A 424 -0.18 -5.71 -2.53
N ASP A 425 -0.86 -4.62 -2.15
CA ASP A 425 -0.80 -4.06 -0.80
C ASP A 425 -1.09 -5.09 0.29
N TYR A 426 -0.64 -4.81 1.52
CA TYR A 426 -0.68 -5.79 2.62
C TYR A 426 -2.08 -6.38 2.88
N SER A 427 -3.14 -5.58 2.78
CA SER A 427 -4.50 -6.04 3.04
C SER A 427 -4.98 -6.97 1.93
N ALA A 428 -4.80 -6.58 0.66
CA ALA A 428 -5.16 -7.39 -0.49
C ALA A 428 -4.34 -8.70 -0.53
N LYS A 429 -3.04 -8.64 -0.22
CA LYS A 429 -2.19 -9.84 -0.15
C LYS A 429 -2.73 -10.84 0.86
N LYS A 430 -2.95 -10.38 2.09
CA LYS A 430 -3.37 -11.24 3.21
C LYS A 430 -4.78 -11.81 3.03
N LEU A 431 -5.71 -10.99 2.57
CA LEU A 431 -7.14 -11.36 2.52
C LEU A 431 -7.51 -12.05 1.21
N ASP A 432 -6.87 -11.69 0.10
CA ASP A 432 -7.28 -12.11 -1.23
C ASP A 432 -6.26 -12.99 -1.95
N THR A 433 -5.00 -12.57 -2.11
CA THR A 433 -4.05 -13.34 -2.95
C THR A 433 -3.55 -14.58 -2.23
N ASP A 434 -3.04 -14.45 -1.00
CA ASP A 434 -2.50 -15.59 -0.24
C ASP A 434 -3.54 -16.68 0.01
N THR A 435 -4.80 -16.30 0.24
CA THR A 435 -5.90 -17.24 0.48
C THR A 435 -6.37 -17.91 -0.81
N TRP A 436 -6.30 -17.22 -1.95
CA TRP A 436 -6.73 -17.73 -3.25
C TRP A 436 -5.76 -18.75 -3.84
N GLU A 437 -4.45 -18.47 -3.74
CA GLU A 437 -3.38 -19.32 -4.33
C GLU A 437 -2.67 -20.20 -3.30
N ASP A 438 -3.32 -20.50 -2.17
CA ASP A 438 -2.77 -21.40 -1.16
C ASP A 438 -2.61 -22.85 -1.66
N GLY A 439 -1.73 -23.60 -0.99
CA GLY A 439 -1.51 -25.01 -1.35
C GLY A 439 -2.72 -25.91 -1.07
N THR A 440 -3.59 -25.54 -0.13
CA THR A 440 -4.78 -26.34 0.24
C THR A 440 -5.79 -26.38 -0.90
N ASN A 441 -5.96 -25.28 -1.62
CA ASN A 441 -6.86 -25.15 -2.75
C ASN A 441 -6.17 -25.41 -4.11
N GLY A 442 -4.90 -25.83 -4.09
CA GLY A 442 -4.13 -26.20 -5.29
C GLY A 442 -3.45 -25.04 -6.00
N GLY A 443 -3.25 -23.91 -5.33
CA GLY A 443 -2.54 -22.76 -5.84
C GLY A 443 -1.01 -22.87 -5.78
N LEU A 444 -0.34 -21.87 -6.35
CA LEU A 444 1.11 -21.88 -6.58
C LEU A 444 1.94 -21.75 -5.29
N LEU A 445 1.35 -21.20 -4.21
CA LEU A 445 2.04 -21.10 -2.92
C LEU A 445 2.32 -22.46 -2.29
N GLY A 446 1.52 -23.48 -2.63
CA GLY A 446 1.81 -24.85 -2.21
C GLY A 446 3.15 -25.39 -2.73
N ILE A 447 3.63 -24.86 -3.87
CA ILE A 447 4.93 -25.22 -4.45
C ILE A 447 6.03 -24.33 -3.87
N THR A 448 5.81 -23.00 -3.86
CA THR A 448 6.85 -22.06 -3.42
C THR A 448 7.14 -22.14 -1.94
N ASP A 449 6.11 -22.23 -1.09
CA ASP A 449 6.29 -22.25 0.37
C ASP A 449 6.97 -23.55 0.84
N LEU A 450 6.85 -24.62 0.05
CA LEU A 450 7.49 -25.91 0.33
C LEU A 450 8.95 -25.96 -0.13
N LEU A 451 9.29 -25.31 -1.25
CA LEU A 451 10.59 -25.43 -1.91
C LEU A 451 11.54 -24.25 -1.66
N LEU A 452 10.99 -23.06 -1.37
CA LEU A 452 11.70 -21.78 -1.38
C LEU A 452 11.56 -21.06 -0.04
N ARG A 453 12.54 -20.22 0.26
CA ARG A 453 12.48 -19.23 1.34
C ARG A 453 12.16 -17.88 0.72
N ALA A 454 11.06 -17.27 1.14
CA ALA A 454 10.73 -15.91 0.77
C ALA A 454 11.36 -14.91 1.74
N HIS A 455 12.00 -13.88 1.17
CA HIS A 455 12.57 -12.75 1.89
C HIS A 455 12.02 -11.45 1.30
N VAL A 456 11.30 -10.67 2.12
CA VAL A 456 10.79 -9.37 1.68
C VAL A 456 11.94 -8.38 1.44
N MET A 457 11.84 -7.63 0.36
CA MET A 457 12.81 -6.61 -0.05
C MET A 457 12.31 -5.20 0.31
N ALA A 458 13.24 -4.30 0.63
CA ALA A 458 12.90 -2.90 0.85
C ALA A 458 12.56 -2.22 -0.49
N THR A 459 11.30 -1.78 -0.61
CA THR A 459 10.80 -1.13 -1.83
C THR A 459 10.01 0.15 -1.53
N TYR A 460 9.96 1.02 -2.53
CA TYR A 460 9.41 2.38 -2.41
C TYR A 460 8.71 2.76 -3.72
N LEU A 461 7.53 3.37 -3.64
CA LEU A 461 6.93 4.01 -4.81
C LEU A 461 7.53 5.40 -5.00
N SER A 462 8.18 5.63 -6.14
CA SER A 462 8.85 6.89 -6.46
C SER A 462 7.90 8.07 -6.26
N ARG A 463 8.34 9.09 -5.51
CA ARG A 463 7.62 10.37 -5.25
C ARG A 463 6.27 10.25 -4.53
N ASP A 464 5.79 9.06 -4.24
CA ASP A 464 4.60 8.80 -3.41
C ASP A 464 4.98 7.87 -2.26
N TRP A 465 5.88 8.39 -1.42
CA TRP A 465 6.59 7.65 -0.38
C TRP A 465 5.69 7.08 0.71
N ALA A 466 4.46 7.60 0.85
CA ALA A 466 3.51 7.24 1.88
C ALA A 466 2.49 6.18 1.41
N ARG A 467 2.69 5.59 0.22
CA ARG A 467 1.77 4.63 -0.38
C ARG A 467 2.30 3.20 -0.32
N ASP A 468 1.46 2.30 0.19
CA ASP A 468 1.64 0.86 0.02
C ASP A 468 1.25 0.47 -1.42
N TRP A 469 2.26 0.21 -2.25
CA TRP A 469 2.05 -0.28 -3.61
C TRP A 469 1.90 -1.80 -3.65
N GLY A 470 2.23 -2.48 -2.56
CA GLY A 470 2.52 -3.88 -2.48
C GLY A 470 3.96 -4.15 -2.09
N SER A 471 4.44 -5.37 -2.36
CA SER A 471 5.77 -5.78 -1.94
C SER A 471 6.42 -6.74 -2.93
N LEU A 472 7.76 -6.69 -2.94
CA LEU A 472 8.64 -7.59 -3.68
C LEU A 472 9.31 -8.55 -2.70
N ARG A 473 9.22 -9.85 -2.97
CA ARG A 473 9.99 -10.88 -2.25
C ARG A 473 11.01 -11.50 -3.18
N LYS A 474 12.21 -11.74 -2.66
CA LYS A 474 13.20 -12.59 -3.29
C LYS A 474 13.01 -14.02 -2.78
N PHE A 475 13.11 -14.99 -3.68
CA PHE A 475 13.14 -16.40 -3.32
C PHE A 475 14.56 -16.97 -3.36
N ASP A 476 14.94 -17.67 -2.29
CA ASP A 476 16.13 -18.50 -2.25
C ASP A 476 15.72 -19.98 -2.14
N THR A 477 16.42 -20.87 -2.83
CA THR A 477 16.11 -22.31 -2.78
C THR A 477 16.59 -22.92 -1.46
N LEU A 478 15.82 -23.87 -0.91
CA LEU A 478 16.22 -24.60 0.29
C LEU A 478 17.49 -25.44 0.07
N VAL A 479 17.66 -25.95 -1.16
CA VAL A 479 18.82 -26.73 -1.60
C VAL A 479 19.23 -26.25 -2.99
N ASP A 480 20.51 -26.35 -3.31
CA ASP A 480 21.01 -26.14 -4.67
C ASP A 480 20.76 -27.40 -5.50
N ALA A 481 19.85 -27.32 -6.46
CA ALA A 481 19.45 -28.45 -7.30
C ALA A 481 19.13 -27.98 -8.74
N PRO A 482 19.60 -28.69 -9.77
CA PRO A 482 19.28 -28.35 -11.15
C PRO A 482 17.86 -28.81 -11.54
N PRO A 483 17.25 -28.24 -12.60
CA PRO A 483 16.02 -28.76 -13.19
C PRO A 483 16.16 -30.21 -13.65
N ALA A 484 15.07 -30.98 -13.54
CA ALA A 484 15.04 -32.38 -13.97
C ALA A 484 15.04 -32.52 -15.51
N GLN A 485 15.69 -33.58 -16.03
CA GLN A 485 15.55 -34.01 -17.42
C GLN A 485 14.32 -34.91 -17.54
N LEU A 486 13.35 -34.52 -18.37
CA LEU A 486 12.08 -35.23 -18.49
C LEU A 486 12.12 -36.24 -19.64
N GLU A 487 11.72 -37.47 -19.35
CA GLU A 487 11.42 -38.47 -20.38
C GLU A 487 9.93 -38.38 -20.71
N LEU A 488 9.63 -37.91 -21.92
CA LEU A 488 8.26 -37.72 -22.40
C LEU A 488 7.85 -38.84 -23.36
N GLY A 489 6.58 -39.22 -23.30
CA GLY A 489 5.99 -40.21 -24.20
C GLY A 489 4.55 -39.86 -24.56
N THR A 490 4.07 -40.44 -25.65
CA THR A 490 2.70 -40.25 -26.13
C THR A 490 1.91 -41.55 -26.10
N ALA A 491 0.64 -41.50 -25.71
CA ALA A 491 -0.25 -42.65 -25.74
C ALA A 491 -1.63 -42.26 -26.26
N THR A 492 -2.21 -43.07 -27.14
CA THR A 492 -3.58 -42.91 -27.62
C THR A 492 -4.55 -43.58 -26.65
N ARG A 493 -5.55 -42.83 -26.19
CA ARG A 493 -6.60 -43.28 -25.26
C ARG A 493 -7.98 -42.98 -25.83
N SER A 494 -9.03 -43.59 -25.29
CA SER A 494 -10.41 -43.23 -25.67
C SER A 494 -10.80 -41.87 -25.05
N GLY A 495 -11.76 -41.16 -25.66
CA GLY A 495 -12.20 -39.84 -25.17
C GLY A 495 -12.89 -39.85 -23.80
N LEU A 496 -13.21 -41.02 -23.27
CA LEU A 496 -13.79 -41.22 -21.94
C LEU A 496 -12.81 -41.88 -20.96
N TRP A 497 -11.58 -42.15 -21.39
CA TRP A 497 -10.58 -42.75 -20.53
C TRP A 497 -10.12 -41.74 -19.48
N SER A 498 -10.03 -42.18 -18.22
CA SER A 498 -9.45 -41.43 -17.11
C SER A 498 -8.46 -42.33 -16.36
N PRO A 499 -7.23 -41.86 -16.05
CA PRO A 499 -6.27 -42.63 -15.27
C PRO A 499 -6.62 -42.73 -13.78
N GLY A 500 -7.72 -42.11 -13.34
CA GLY A 500 -8.10 -42.00 -11.94
C GLY A 500 -8.42 -40.55 -11.57
N LYS A 501 -8.80 -40.33 -10.31
CA LYS A 501 -9.10 -38.98 -9.79
C LYS A 501 -7.81 -38.26 -9.42
N ILE A 502 -7.73 -36.97 -9.73
CA ILE A 502 -6.68 -36.08 -9.21
C ILE A 502 -6.87 -35.94 -7.69
N ARG A 503 -5.77 -35.85 -6.95
CA ARG A 503 -5.79 -35.57 -5.51
C ARG A 503 -6.21 -34.11 -5.28
N ILE A 504 -7.40 -33.91 -4.72
CA ILE A 504 -7.97 -32.59 -4.37
C ILE A 504 -8.27 -32.46 -2.87
N GLY A 505 -7.82 -33.44 -2.07
CA GLY A 505 -8.02 -33.51 -0.62
C GLY A 505 -7.12 -34.57 0.02
N PRO A 506 -7.02 -34.58 1.36
CA PRO A 506 -6.27 -35.57 2.11
C PRO A 506 -6.84 -36.99 1.98
#